data_AF-A0A353HBF0-F1
#
_entry.id   AF-A0A353HBF0-F1
#
_cell.length_a   1.000
_cell.length_b   1.000
_cell.length_c   1.000
_cell.angle_alpha   90.00
_cell.angle_beta   90.00
_cell.angle_gamma   90.00
#
_symmetry.space_group_name_H-M   'P 1'
#
loop_
_entity.id
_entity.type
_entity.pdbx_description
1 polymer ?
#
loop_
_entity_poly.entity_id
_entity_poly.type
_entity_poly.pdbx_seq_one_letter_code
_entity_poly.pdbx_strand_id
1 'polypeptide(L)' 'MRKISKVILIWTVAFLFIVLTVVINYPYRYKKTIKKYAEAYNVERSLVYAVIYCESSFNKKAVSSAGAKGLMQLMPS' A
#
# COMPACT_ATOMS: atom_id res chain seq x y z
N MET A 1 -32.97 21.70 14.51
CA MET A 1 -31.91 22.22 13.62
C MET A 1 -30.49 22.09 14.22
N ARG A 2 -30.20 22.61 15.42
CA ARG A 2 -28.84 22.55 16.03
C ARG A 2 -28.30 21.12 16.28
N LYS A 3 -29.16 20.15 16.61
CA LYS A 3 -28.75 18.74 16.81
C LYS A 3 -28.34 18.05 15.51
N ILE A 4 -29.07 18.29 14.41
CA ILE A 4 -28.80 17.70 13.10
C ILE A 4 -27.47 18.20 12.53
N SER A 5 -27.18 19.50 12.67
CA SER A 5 -25.91 20.10 12.25
C SER A 5 -24.70 19.47 12.97
N LYS A 6 -24.82 19.15 14.27
CA LYS A 6 -23.75 18.46 15.01
C LYS A 6 -23.51 17.03 14.52
N VAL A 7 -24.57 16.30 14.15
CA VAL A 7 -24.45 14.93 13.61
C VAL A 7 -23.73 14.93 12.27
N ILE A 8 -24.09 15.86 11.37
CA ILE A 8 -23.41 16.02 10.07
C ILE A 8 -21.93 16.35 10.28
N LEU A 9 -21.62 17.27 11.20
CA LEU A 9 -20.24 17.62 11.51
C LEU A 9 -19.43 16.41 11.99
N ILE A 10 -19.98 15.58 12.88
CA ILE A 10 -19.33 14.35 13.36
C ILE A 10 -19.04 13.39 12.20
N TRP A 11 -20.01 13.15 11.32
CA TRP A 11 -19.80 12.28 10.15
C TRP A 11 -18.74 12.82 9.18
N THR A 12 -18.73 14.13 8.95
CA THR A 12 -17.70 14.74 8.09
C THR A 12 -16.29 14.63 8.69
N VAL A 13 -16.15 14.83 10.00
CA VAL A 13 -14.86 14.69 10.69
C VAL A 13 -14.42 13.22 10.70
N ALA A 14 -15.34 12.28 10.95
CA ALA A 14 -15.05 10.85 10.89
C ALA A 14 -14.61 10.42 9.48
N PHE A 15 -15.30 10.88 8.44
CA PHE A 15 -14.93 10.62 7.04
C PHE A 15 -13.54 11.18 6.72
N LEU A 16 -13.26 12.43 7.09
CA LEU A 16 -11.96 13.06 6.88
C LEU A 16 -10.84 12.29 7.60
N PHE A 17 -11.10 11.83 8.83
CA PHE A 17 -10.16 11.03 9.60
C PHE A 17 -9.87 9.68 8.93
N ILE A 18 -10.90 8.98 8.44
CA ILE A 18 -10.74 7.73 7.68
C ILE A 18 -9.91 7.95 6.41
N VAL A 19 -10.19 9.01 5.66
CA VAL A 19 -9.43 9.34 4.45
C VAL A 19 -7.96 9.62 4.80
N LEU A 20 -7.71 10.39 5.87
CA LEU A 20 -6.37 10.72 6.32
C LEU A 20 -5.57 9.46 6.72
N THR A 21 -6.17 8.53 7.44
CA THR A 21 -5.48 7.29 7.83
C THR A 21 -5.14 6.41 6.62
N VAL A 22 -6.02 6.33 5.62
CA VAL A 22 -5.75 5.56 4.39
C VAL A 22 -4.61 6.17 3.57
N VAL A 23 -4.60 7.49 3.40
CA VAL A 23 -3.58 8.19 2.60
C VAL A 23 -2.19 8.12 3.26
N ILE A 24 -2.11 8.30 4.59
CA ILE A 24 -0.83 8.26 5.32
C ILE A 24 -0.26 6.85 5.36
N ASN A 25 -1.10 5.82 5.44
CA ASN A 25 -0.65 4.44 5.51
C ASN A 25 -0.25 3.84 4.16
N TYR A 26 -0.40 4.56 3.04
CA TYR A 26 -0.01 4.02 1.74
C TYR A 26 1.52 3.88 1.66
N PRO A 27 2.07 2.66 1.58
CA PRO A 27 3.49 2.42 1.75
C PRO A 27 4.27 2.84 0.50
N TYR A 28 4.75 4.08 0.47
CA TYR A 28 5.65 4.57 -0.59
C TYR A 28 7.12 4.15 -0.37
N ARG A 29 7.32 2.89 0.04
CA ARG A 29 8.66 2.32 0.30
C ARG A 29 9.35 1.96 -1.02
N TYR A 30 10.68 1.83 -1.01
CA TYR A 30 11.46 1.39 -2.17
C TYR A 30 11.32 2.24 -3.46
N LYS A 31 10.87 3.51 -3.37
CA LYS A 31 10.62 4.42 -4.50
C LYS A 31 11.71 4.41 -5.57
N LYS A 32 12.98 4.52 -5.16
CA LYS A 32 14.12 4.57 -6.09
C LYS A 32 14.28 3.25 -6.86
N THR A 33 14.21 2.12 -6.15
CA THR A 33 14.35 0.78 -6.72
C THR A 33 13.18 0.44 -7.63
N ILE A 34 11.96 0.65 -7.16
CA ILE A 34 10.74 0.42 -7.94
C ILE A 34 10.74 1.29 -9.20
N LYS A 35 11.07 2.59 -9.09
CA LYS A 35 11.17 3.48 -10.26
C LYS A 35 12.18 2.95 -11.28
N LYS A 36 13.39 2.58 -10.84
CA LYS A 36 14.46 2.08 -11.71
C LYS A 36 14.01 0.85 -12.53
N TYR A 37 13.46 -0.16 -11.86
CA TYR A 37 13.07 -1.40 -12.54
C TYR A 37 11.76 -1.28 -13.31
N ALA A 38 10.81 -0.48 -12.82
CA ALA A 38 9.59 -0.17 -13.57
C ALA A 38 9.90 0.49 -14.93
N GLU A 39 10.82 1.45 -14.94
CA GLU A 39 11.29 2.08 -16.18
C GLU A 39 12.08 1.12 -17.06
N ALA A 40 12.97 0.31 -16.48
CA ALA A 40 13.77 -0.65 -17.23
C ALA A 40 12.93 -1.70 -17.97
N TYR A 41 11.81 -2.12 -17.38
CA TYR A 41 10.91 -3.14 -17.94
C TYR A 41 9.63 -2.57 -18.54
N ASN A 42 9.52 -1.23 -18.66
CA ASN A 42 8.34 -0.54 -19.18
C ASN A 42 7.01 -0.99 -18.54
N VAL A 43 7.00 -1.08 -17.20
CA VAL A 43 5.81 -1.41 -16.41
C VAL A 43 5.40 -0.24 -15.52
N GLU A 44 4.10 -0.11 -15.27
CA GLU A 44 3.58 0.91 -14.38
C GLU A 44 4.09 0.73 -12.94
N ARG A 45 4.54 1.82 -12.30
CA ARG A 45 5.05 1.75 -10.91
C ARG A 45 3.97 1.28 -9.95
N SER A 46 2.73 1.71 -10.18
CA SER A 46 1.56 1.32 -9.38
C SER A 46 1.35 -0.20 -9.40
N LEU A 47 1.58 -0.86 -10.53
CA LEU A 47 1.52 -2.31 -10.63
C LEU A 47 2.57 -2.98 -9.75
N VAL A 48 3.82 -2.51 -9.80
CA VAL A 48 4.90 -3.05 -8.95
C VAL A 48 4.57 -2.87 -7.46
N TYR A 49 4.05 -1.70 -7.08
CA TYR A 49 3.58 -1.44 -5.71
C TYR A 49 2.45 -2.39 -5.31
N ALA A 50 1.47 -2.61 -6.19
CA ALA A 50 0.33 -3.49 -5.94
C ALA A 50 0.77 -4.95 -5.73
N VAL A 51 1.69 -5.44 -6.57
CA VAL A 51 2.26 -6.80 -6.42
C VAL A 51 3.00 -6.92 -5.10
N ILE A 52 3.91 -5.99 -4.76
CA ILE A 52 4.64 -6.05 -3.49
C ILE A 52 3.69 -6.00 -2.27
N TYR A 53 2.64 -5.18 -2.34
CA TYR A 53 1.64 -5.09 -1.29
C TYR A 53 0.90 -6.43 -1.11
N CYS A 54 0.43 -7.01 -2.22
CA CYS A 54 -0.32 -8.28 -2.22
C CYS A 54 0.54 -9.45 -1.72
N GLU A 55 1.81 -9.50 -2.13
CA GLU A 55 2.68 -10.64 -1.85
C GLU A 55 3.28 -10.64 -0.45
N SER A 56 3.59 -9.46 0.09
CA SER A 56 4.36 -9.39 1.35
C SER A 56 3.97 -8.24 2.26
N SER A 57 3.04 -7.37 1.86
CA SER A 57 2.77 -6.10 2.55
C SER A 57 4.06 -5.31 2.84
N PHE A 58 4.99 -5.30 1.86
CA PHE A 58 6.32 -4.67 1.95
C PHE A 58 7.27 -5.28 2.99
N ASN A 59 7.02 -6.51 3.43
CA ASN A 59 7.94 -7.23 4.30
C ASN A 59 9.08 -7.87 3.49
N LYS A 60 10.25 -7.23 3.47
CA LYS A 60 11.46 -7.75 2.80
C LYS A 60 11.96 -9.11 3.33
N LYS A 61 11.50 -9.55 4.51
CA LYS A 61 11.86 -10.82 5.14
C LYS A 61 10.73 -11.86 5.06
N ALA A 62 9.67 -11.61 4.29
CA ALA A 62 8.57 -12.56 4.14
C ALA A 62 9.06 -13.89 3.54
N VAL A 63 8.59 -14.99 4.12
CA VAL A 63 8.83 -16.36 3.65
C VAL A 63 7.51 -17.11 3.70
N SER A 64 7.04 -17.65 2.57
CA SER A 64 5.84 -18.48 2.52
C SER A 64 6.11 -19.91 2.99
N SER A 65 5.05 -20.66 3.29
CA SER A 65 5.14 -22.10 3.60
C SER A 65 5.71 -22.93 2.44
N ALA A 66 5.45 -22.50 1.20
CA ALA A 66 6.01 -23.10 -0.01
C ALA A 66 7.46 -22.67 -0.29
N GLY A 67 8.02 -21.76 0.51
CA GLY A 67 9.41 -21.33 0.40
C GLY A 67 9.66 -20.09 -0.46
N ALA A 68 8.62 -19.41 -0.93
CA ALA A 68 8.73 -18.13 -1.65
C ALA A 68 9.29 -17.04 -0.73
N LYS A 69 10.11 -16.11 -1.25
CA LYS A 69 10.88 -15.16 -0.43
C LYS A 69 10.79 -13.71 -0.89
N GLY A 70 10.82 -12.81 0.10
CA GLY A 70 11.03 -11.38 -0.10
C GLY A 70 9.78 -10.61 -0.55
N LEU A 71 10.02 -9.41 -1.09
CA LEU A 71 8.97 -8.42 -1.37
C LEU A 71 7.91 -8.89 -2.37
N MET A 72 8.32 -9.67 -3.37
CA MET A 72 7.47 -10.16 -4.46
C MET A 72 7.32 -11.69 -4.41
N GLN A 73 7.68 -12.31 -3.28
CA GLN A 73 7.57 -13.76 -3.06
C GLN A 73 8.13 -14.60 -4.24
N LEU A 74 9.40 -14.37 -4.58
CA LEU A 74 10.08 -15.15 -5.62
C LEU A 74 10.42 -16.55 -5.11
N MET A 75 10.25 -17.56 -5.96
CA MET A 75 10.60 -18.95 -5.64
C MET A 75 12.11 -19.15 -5.68
N PRO A 76 12.70 -19.88 -4.72
CA PRO A 76 14.08 -20.36 -4.81
C PRO A 76 14.25 -21.32 -5.99
N SER A 77 15.41 -21.24 -6.65
CA SER A 77 15.88 -22.21 -7.66
C SER A 77 16.54 -23.43 -7.04
#